data_AF-A0A961CXI5-F1
#
_entry.id   AF-A0A961CXI5-F1
#
_cell.length_a   1.000
_cell.length_b   1.000
_cell.length_c   1.000
_cell.angle_alpha   90.00
_cell.angle_beta   90.00
_cell.angle_gamma   90.00
#
_symmetry.space_group_name_H-M   'P 1'
#
loop_
_entity.id
_entity.type
_entity.pdbx_description
1 polymer ?
#
loop_
_entity_poly.entity_id
_entity_poly.type
_entity_poly.pdbx_seq_one_letter_code
_entity_poly.pdbx_strand_id
1 'polypeptide(L)' 'LGGSIVGRDAAELIAVIAVAVTNGLTVNDIAECIFVHPALSEALTEAAE' A
#
# COMPACT_ATOMS: atom_id res chain seq x y z
N LEU A 1 2.02 -11.56 -2.83
CA LEU A 1 1.53 -10.55 -1.88
C LEU A 1 0.02 -10.61 -1.75
N GLY A 2 -0.54 -10.12 -0.65
CA GLY A 2 -1.97 -9.90 -0.45
C GLY A 2 -2.18 -8.98 0.75
N GLY A 3 -3.31 -8.27 0.82
CA GLY A 3 -3.58 -7.34 1.92
C GLY A 3 -5.06 -6.99 2.04
N SER A 4 -5.45 -6.57 3.24
CA SER A 4 -6.81 -6.16 3.57
C SER A 4 -6.77 -4.79 4.24
N ILE A 5 -7.71 -3.92 3.88
CA ILE A 5 -7.79 -2.56 4.39
C ILE A 5 -9.21 -2.32 4.89
N VAL A 6 -9.33 -1.79 6.10
CA VAL A 6 -10.62 -1.44 6.71
C VAL A 6 -10.53 -0.01 7.20
N GLY A 7 -11.43 0.86 6.71
CA GLY A 7 -11.43 2.28 7.06
C GLY A 7 -12.23 3.10 6.07
N ARG A 8 -12.37 4.40 6.37
CA ARG A 8 -12.90 5.37 5.40
C ARG A 8 -11.89 5.49 4.26
N ASP A 9 -12.39 5.58 3.03
CA ASP A 9 -11.56 5.71 1.81
C ASP A 9 -10.61 4.52 1.53
N ALA A 10 -10.88 3.34 2.10
CA ALA A 10 -10.11 2.11 1.84
C ALA A 10 -10.03 1.73 0.35
N ALA A 11 -11.01 2.16 -0.44
CA ALA A 11 -11.02 1.98 -1.89
C ALA A 11 -9.90 2.74 -2.63
N GLU A 12 -9.36 3.82 -2.05
CA GLU A 12 -8.21 4.53 -2.63
C GLU A 12 -6.91 3.76 -2.37
N LEU A 13 -6.80 3.12 -1.20
CA LEU A 13 -5.61 2.38 -0.80
C LEU A 13 -5.51 0.99 -1.46
N ILE A 14 -6.64 0.33 -1.71
CA ILE A 14 -6.66 -1.01 -2.32
C ILE A 14 -6.07 -1.01 -3.73
N ALA A 15 -6.10 0.12 -4.44
CA ALA A 15 -5.50 0.26 -5.77
C ALA A 15 -3.98 0.01 -5.75
N VAL A 16 -3.27 0.49 -4.71
CA VAL A 16 -1.83 0.27 -4.56
C VAL A 16 -1.53 -1.21 -4.34
N ILE A 17 -2.27 -1.87 -3.45
CA ILE A 17 -2.13 -3.31 -3.20
C ILE A 17 -2.45 -4.12 -4.46
N ALA A 18 -3.50 -3.74 -5.19
CA ALA A 18 -3.88 -4.40 -6.43
C ALA A 18 -2.76 -4.33 -7.49
N VAL A 19 -2.12 -3.17 -7.66
CA VAL A 19 -0.97 -3.00 -8.56
C VAL A 19 0.21 -3.85 -8.10
N ALA A 20 0.53 -3.85 -6.81
CA ALA A 20 1.63 -4.64 -6.26
C ALA A 20 1.43 -6.14 -6.48
N VAL A 21 0.22 -6.65 -6.22
CA VAL A 21 -0.12 -8.07 -6.46
C VAL A 21 -0.07 -8.40 -7.95
N THR A 22 -0.64 -7.55 -8.81
CA THR A 22 -0.69 -7.77 -10.26
C THR A 22 0.71 -7.84 -10.88
N ASN A 23 1.64 -7.03 -10.38
CA ASN A 23 3.02 -7.00 -10.87
C ASN A 23 3.96 -7.96 -10.10
N GLY A 24 3.44 -8.74 -9.15
CA GLY A 24 4.26 -9.66 -8.37
C GLY A 24 5.35 -8.96 -7.54
N LEU A 25 5.10 -7.72 -7.10
CA LEU A 25 6.02 -6.98 -6.24
C LEU A 25 6.18 -7.70 -4.89
N THR A 26 7.24 -7.36 -4.18
CA THR A 26 7.57 -7.82 -2.83
C THR A 26 7.15 -6.79 -1.78
N VAL A 27 7.14 -7.20 -0.50
CA VAL A 27 6.83 -6.27 0.61
C VAL A 27 7.91 -5.18 0.70
N ASN A 28 9.17 -5.53 0.44
CA ASN A 28 10.27 -4.59 0.46
C ASN A 28 10.13 -3.50 -0.61
N ASP A 29 9.59 -3.85 -1.79
CA ASP A 29 9.30 -2.86 -2.84
C ASP A 29 8.26 -1.81 -2.38
N ILE A 30 7.33 -2.18 -1.49
CA ILE A 30 6.35 -1.25 -0.90
C ILE A 30 6.98 -0.42 0.21
N ALA A 31 7.80 -1.03 1.06
CA ALA A 31 8.50 -0.33 2.15
C ALA A 31 9.46 0.75 1.61
N GLU A 32 10.09 0.50 0.46
CA GLU A 32 11.00 1.45 -0.20
C GLU A 32 10.29 2.50 -1.07
N CYS A 33 8.96 2.43 -1.23
CA CYS A 33 8.18 3.43 -1.96
C CYS A 33 8.06 4.75 -1.19
N ILE A 34 8.15 5.86 -1.91
CA ILE A 34 7.90 7.20 -1.37
C ILE A 34 6.42 7.56 -1.58
N PHE A 35 5.69 7.71 -0.49
CA PHE A 35 4.32 8.25 -0.49
C PHE A 35 4.31 9.74 -0.18
N VAL A 36 3.27 10.43 -0.66
CA VAL A 36 3.07 11.85 -0.41
C VAL A 36 2.62 12.05 1.04
N HIS A 37 3.21 13.02 1.74
CA HIS A 37 2.78 13.44 3.07
C HIS A 37 2.01 14.78 3.00
N PRO A 38 0.89 14.95 3.75
CA PRO A 38 0.16 13.93 4.50
C PRO A 38 -0.84 13.19 3.59
N ALA A 39 -0.83 11.86 3.60
CA ALA A 39 -1.81 11.06 2.88
C ALA A 39 -2.06 9.70 3.55
N LEU A 40 -3.28 9.17 3.41
CA LEU A 40 -3.62 7.83 3.92
C LEU A 40 -2.72 6.71 3.36
N SER A 41 -2.13 6.91 2.19
CA SER A 41 -1.26 5.92 1.53
C SER A 41 0.08 5.74 2.22
N GLU A 42 0.53 6.68 3.05
CA GLU A 42 1.76 6.53 3.84
C GLU A 42 1.66 5.39 4.86
N ALA A 43 0.45 5.06 5.31
CA ALA A 43 0.20 3.92 6.19
C ALA A 43 0.55 2.56 5.54
N LEU A 44 0.68 2.50 4.21
CA LEU A 44 1.14 1.28 3.52
C LEU A 44 2.63 1.02 3.75
N THR A 45 3.45 2.06 3.90
CA THR A 45 4.86 1.91 4.27
C THR A 45 4.99 1.38 5.69
N GLU A 46 4.25 1.96 6.65
CA GLU A 46 4.22 1.49 8.03
C GLU A 46 3.72 0.05 8.16
N ALA A 47 2.77 -0.36 7.31
CA ALA A 47 2.27 -1.74 7.29
C ALA A 47 3.20 -2.73 6.57
N ALA A 48 4.19 -2.24 5.80
CA ALA A 48 5.17 -3.05 5.09
C ALA A 48 6.50 -3.23 5.86
N GLU A 49 6.74 -2.43 6.90
CA GLU A 49 7.77 -2.68 7.92
C GLU A 49 7.41 -3.88 8.82
#